data_AF-A0A1G3M1H1-F1
#
_entry.id   AF-A0A1G3M1H1-F1
#
_cell.length_a   1.000
_cell.length_b   1.000
_cell.length_c   1.000
_cell.angle_alpha   90.00
_cell.angle_beta   90.00
_cell.angle_gamma   90.00
#
_symmetry.space_group_name_H-M   'P 1'
#
loop_
_entity.id
_entity.type
_entity.pdbx_description
1 polymer ?
#
loop_
_entity_poly.entity_id
_entity_poly.type
_entity_poly.pdbx_seq_one_letter_code
_entity_poly.pdbx_strand_id
1 'polypeptide(L)'
;MRFAFTSGEGHKIESDWLFRSLDTPEDVQRVLSLEISNAWVEEAREVPVELLSHIEGRTGRYPSQARGFRYRSGIIYTTNPPEIDSDHYKLLEHLPQEEDNENSIIDVAVFKQPSGLSLEAENIENLRPNYYEDLAKGKKRDFIDVYVHGLYAKSMSGKPVYETSFQYDRRTKKDLRIDPKLPVIIGVDGARNPAMVFMQVGHDGKLRKLREACGFDMGMRTFIQQKCDPIVNTWFRNNPLVFVGDPSWTRRGDGDDNSTFKELKNHYVTKRQGSGNKVRAARTNDPISRINALDEPFRNLWPDGEPGIEYDLECRLCVEGLRSKYRYVRIKGATGALKDAPEKNKWSHVVEADQYGTLFALGKEYNPDDYRRTERAKVQRSAPAADTYAGY
;
A
#
# COMPACT_ATOMS: atom_id res chain seq x y z
N MET A 1 19.05 9.42 -39.00
CA MET A 1 20.52 9.38 -39.02
C MET A 1 20.94 7.94 -39.27
N ARG A 2 21.91 7.68 -40.15
CA ARG A 2 22.38 6.33 -40.46
C ARG A 2 23.78 6.13 -39.92
N PHE A 3 24.01 5.00 -39.26
CA PHE A 3 25.30 4.59 -38.77
C PHE A 3 25.71 3.27 -39.43
N ALA A 4 26.97 3.17 -39.80
CA ALA A 4 27.57 1.94 -40.31
C ALA A 4 28.91 1.74 -39.63
N PHE A 5 29.11 0.59 -38.98
CA PHE A 5 30.36 0.25 -38.30
C PHE A 5 30.60 -1.26 -38.34
N THR A 6 31.81 -1.68 -37.99
CA THR A 6 32.14 -3.10 -37.83
C THR A 6 32.23 -3.39 -36.33
N SER A 7 31.52 -4.39 -35.84
CA SER A 7 31.58 -4.79 -34.43
C SER A 7 32.97 -5.33 -34.05
N GLY A 8 33.26 -5.45 -32.76
CA GLY A 8 34.51 -6.06 -32.28
C GLY A 8 34.69 -7.52 -32.74
N GLU A 9 33.61 -8.19 -33.15
CA GLU A 9 33.59 -9.54 -33.69
C GLU A 9 33.69 -9.59 -35.24
N GLY A 10 33.84 -8.43 -35.91
CA GLY A 10 34.00 -8.35 -37.36
C GLY A 10 32.70 -8.29 -38.17
N HIS A 11 31.54 -8.19 -37.52
CA HIS A 11 30.25 -8.07 -38.20
C HIS A 11 30.00 -6.64 -38.68
N LYS A 12 29.61 -6.48 -39.95
CA LYS A 12 29.14 -5.19 -40.46
C LYS A 12 27.74 -4.91 -39.93
N ILE A 13 27.59 -3.81 -39.20
CA ILE A 13 26.35 -3.33 -38.63
C ILE A 13 25.95 -2.05 -39.33
N GLU A 14 24.69 -1.98 -39.75
CA GLU A 14 24.04 -0.76 -40.21
C GLU A 14 22.81 -0.49 -39.36
N SER A 15 22.64 0.75 -38.91
CA SER A 15 21.54 1.16 -38.04
C SER A 15 20.98 2.52 -38.47
N ASP A 16 19.67 2.58 -38.64
CA ASP A 16 18.94 3.83 -38.91
C ASP A 16 18.22 4.30 -37.65
N TRP A 17 18.46 5.56 -37.29
CA TRP A 17 17.90 6.22 -36.11
C TRP A 17 16.94 7.33 -36.54
N LEU A 18 15.69 7.23 -36.09
CA LEU A 18 14.65 8.21 -36.32
C LEU A 18 14.43 9.02 -35.03
N PHE A 19 14.74 10.31 -35.07
CA PHE A 19 14.46 11.21 -33.95
C PHE A 19 13.08 11.83 -34.09
N ARG A 20 12.31 11.83 -33.00
CA ARG A 20 10.94 12.33 -32.91
C ARG A 20 10.76 13.01 -31.56
N SER A 21 10.10 14.16 -31.53
CA SER A 21 9.56 14.72 -30.29
C SER A 21 8.15 14.16 -30.06
N LEU A 22 7.88 13.84 -28.80
CA LEU A 22 6.65 13.19 -28.31
C LEU A 22 6.19 13.93 -27.05
N ASP A 23 5.86 15.19 -27.21
CA ASP A 23 5.66 16.12 -26.09
C ASP A 23 4.22 16.04 -25.55
N THR A 24 3.26 15.65 -26.40
CA THR A 24 1.83 15.59 -26.04
C THR A 24 1.14 14.33 -26.57
N PRO A 25 -0.01 13.92 -26.02
CA PRO A 25 -0.76 12.76 -26.51
C PRO A 25 -1.11 12.84 -28.01
N GLU A 26 -1.33 14.05 -28.54
CA GLU A 26 -1.63 14.27 -29.96
C GLU A 26 -0.47 13.88 -30.89
N ASP A 27 0.75 13.79 -30.37
CA ASP A 27 1.92 13.34 -31.13
C ASP A 27 1.86 11.85 -31.50
N VAL A 28 0.83 11.11 -31.05
CA VAL A 28 0.58 9.72 -31.46
C VAL A 28 0.60 9.54 -32.97
N GLN A 29 0.11 10.50 -33.74
CA GLN A 29 0.10 10.43 -35.21
C GLN A 29 1.50 10.28 -35.81
N ARG A 30 2.53 10.78 -35.12
CA ARG A 30 3.94 10.70 -35.55
C ARG A 30 4.54 9.31 -35.42
N VAL A 31 3.91 8.42 -34.63
CA VAL A 31 4.37 7.05 -34.41
C VAL A 31 3.53 6.00 -35.15
N LEU A 32 2.27 6.31 -35.50
CA LEU A 32 1.34 5.33 -36.08
C LEU A 32 1.74 4.70 -37.43
N SER A 33 2.66 5.30 -38.18
CA SER A 33 3.11 4.74 -39.48
C SER A 33 4.48 4.07 -39.41
N LEU A 34 5.10 4.00 -38.23
CA LEU A 34 6.46 3.50 -38.09
C LEU A 34 6.54 1.98 -38.23
N GLU A 35 7.58 1.53 -38.93
CA GLU A 35 8.07 0.15 -38.93
C GLU A 35 9.50 0.16 -38.39
N ILE A 36 9.67 -0.08 -37.10
CA ILE A 36 10.98 0.02 -36.42
C ILE A 36 11.35 -1.30 -35.76
N SER A 37 12.65 -1.49 -35.52
CA SER A 37 13.17 -2.65 -34.79
C SER A 37 12.93 -2.51 -33.30
N ASN A 38 13.34 -1.37 -32.74
CA ASN A 38 13.29 -1.03 -31.33
C ASN A 38 13.02 0.48 -31.18
N ALA A 39 12.66 0.91 -29.99
CA ALA A 39 12.56 2.33 -29.64
C ALA A 39 13.42 2.66 -28.42
N TRP A 40 13.88 3.90 -28.34
CA TRP A 40 14.52 4.48 -27.17
C TRP A 40 13.73 5.74 -26.82
N VAL A 41 13.20 5.80 -25.60
CA VAL A 41 12.49 6.96 -25.06
C VAL A 41 13.36 7.57 -23.96
N GLU A 42 13.88 8.76 -24.21
CA GLU A 42 14.74 9.52 -23.30
C GLU A 42 13.91 10.53 -22.50
N GLU A 43 14.28 10.77 -21.24
CA GLU A 43 13.51 11.57 -20.27
C GLU A 43 12.03 11.18 -20.25
N ALA A 44 11.81 9.86 -20.24
CA ALA A 44 10.53 9.30 -20.59
C ALA A 44 9.38 9.64 -19.62
N ARG A 45 9.68 10.12 -18.40
CA ARG A 45 8.64 10.66 -17.50
C ARG A 45 7.91 11.88 -18.06
N GLU A 46 8.50 12.59 -19.02
CA GLU A 46 7.92 13.76 -19.69
C GLU A 46 7.02 13.35 -20.87
N VAL A 47 7.05 12.08 -21.29
CA VAL A 47 6.26 11.54 -22.40
C VAL A 47 5.04 10.81 -21.85
N PRO A 48 3.80 11.02 -22.33
CA PRO A 48 2.63 10.29 -21.85
C PRO A 48 2.79 8.75 -21.95
N VAL A 49 2.46 8.00 -20.88
CA VAL A 49 2.56 6.53 -20.85
C VAL A 49 1.75 5.88 -21.99
N GLU A 50 0.61 6.45 -22.37
CA GLU A 50 -0.21 5.98 -23.49
C GLU A 50 0.57 5.89 -24.82
N LEU A 51 1.52 6.81 -25.05
CA LEU A 51 2.36 6.77 -26.24
C LEU A 51 3.32 5.56 -26.24
N LEU A 52 3.68 5.02 -25.09
CA LEU A 52 4.54 3.83 -25.00
C LEU A 52 3.85 2.62 -25.63
N SER A 53 2.57 2.39 -25.33
CA SER A 53 1.78 1.31 -25.95
C SER A 53 1.67 1.49 -27.47
N HIS A 54 1.52 2.74 -27.93
CA HIS A 54 1.51 3.03 -29.36
C HIS A 54 2.87 2.79 -30.04
N ILE A 55 3.98 3.09 -29.36
CA ILE A 55 5.34 2.81 -29.84
C ILE A 55 5.60 1.31 -29.86
N GLU A 56 5.22 0.60 -28.80
CA GLU A 56 5.42 -0.84 -28.64
C GLU A 56 4.84 -1.58 -29.83
N GLY A 57 3.60 -1.26 -30.21
CA GLY A 57 2.93 -1.84 -31.38
C GLY A 57 3.62 -1.58 -32.72
N ARG A 58 4.64 -0.71 -32.77
CA ARG A 58 5.45 -0.37 -33.97
C ARG A 58 6.84 -0.98 -33.95
N THR A 59 7.30 -1.43 -32.79
CA THR A 59 8.54 -2.21 -32.65
C THR A 59 8.38 -3.60 -33.28
N GLY A 60 9.49 -4.25 -33.63
CA GLY A 60 9.44 -5.61 -34.20
C GLY A 60 8.89 -5.70 -35.62
N ARG A 61 8.67 -4.56 -36.30
CA ARG A 61 8.13 -4.50 -37.67
C ARG A 61 9.21 -4.46 -38.74
N TYR A 62 10.40 -3.96 -38.40
CA TYR A 62 11.54 -3.92 -39.30
C TYR A 62 12.79 -4.56 -38.67
N PRO A 63 13.54 -5.41 -39.39
CA PRO A 63 13.17 -6.00 -40.68
C PRO A 63 11.99 -6.99 -40.52
N SER A 64 11.13 -7.09 -41.52
CA SER A 64 9.93 -7.94 -41.42
C SER A 64 10.27 -9.40 -41.11
N GLN A 65 9.73 -9.93 -40.00
CA GLN A 65 9.94 -11.33 -39.60
C GLN A 65 9.36 -12.33 -40.62
N ALA A 66 8.36 -11.92 -41.42
CA ALA A 66 7.83 -12.73 -42.51
C ALA A 66 8.90 -13.07 -43.57
N ARG A 67 9.99 -12.30 -43.63
CA ARG A 67 11.15 -12.56 -44.49
C ARG A 67 12.21 -13.46 -43.83
N GLY A 68 11.89 -14.06 -42.69
CA GLY A 68 12.77 -15.00 -41.97
C GLY A 68 13.73 -14.35 -40.96
N PHE A 69 13.67 -13.03 -40.76
CA PHE A 69 14.48 -12.35 -39.75
C PHE A 69 13.99 -12.69 -38.34
N ARG A 70 14.93 -12.94 -37.42
CA ARG A 70 14.67 -13.17 -36.00
C ARG A 70 15.55 -12.25 -35.17
N TYR A 71 14.93 -11.44 -34.32
CA TYR A 71 15.61 -10.50 -33.44
C TYR A 71 14.71 -10.18 -32.25
N ARG A 72 15.31 -9.65 -31.18
CA ARG A 72 14.56 -9.13 -30.03
C ARG A 72 14.10 -7.71 -30.32
N SER A 73 12.86 -7.44 -29.95
CA SER A 73 12.21 -6.14 -30.04
C SER A 73 11.87 -5.66 -28.65
N GLY A 74 11.96 -4.35 -28.43
CA GLY A 74 11.53 -3.72 -27.20
C GLY A 74 11.70 -2.21 -27.22
N ILE A 75 11.39 -1.64 -26.06
CA ILE A 75 11.56 -0.22 -25.78
C ILE A 75 12.61 -0.09 -24.68
N ILE A 76 13.62 0.74 -24.93
CA ILE A 76 14.52 1.23 -23.87
C ILE A 76 13.89 2.51 -23.33
N TYR A 77 13.72 2.55 -22.01
CA TYR A 77 13.07 3.63 -21.29
C TYR A 77 14.07 4.19 -20.27
N THR A 78 14.51 5.43 -20.47
CA THR A 78 15.48 6.11 -19.60
C THR A 78 14.85 7.40 -19.06
N THR A 79 14.95 7.61 -17.75
CA THR A 79 14.35 8.79 -17.11
C THR A 79 14.92 9.02 -15.73
N ASN A 80 14.87 10.28 -15.27
CA ASN A 80 14.88 10.57 -13.85
C ASN A 80 13.63 9.98 -13.16
N PRO A 81 13.68 9.66 -11.85
CA PRO A 81 12.52 9.15 -11.14
C PRO A 81 11.27 10.04 -11.31
N PRO A 82 10.10 9.46 -11.63
CA PRO A 82 8.86 10.20 -11.76
C PRO A 82 8.25 10.60 -10.42
N GLU A 83 7.15 11.36 -10.48
CA GLU A 83 6.32 11.69 -9.33
C GLU A 83 5.60 10.45 -8.78
N ILE A 84 5.59 10.27 -7.45
CA ILE A 84 4.75 9.26 -6.79
C ILE A 84 3.29 9.45 -7.23
N ASP A 85 2.63 8.34 -7.53
CA ASP A 85 1.27 8.23 -8.07
C ASP A 85 1.08 8.58 -9.55
N SER A 86 2.11 9.08 -10.26
CA SER A 86 2.02 9.29 -11.71
C SER A 86 1.92 7.95 -12.47
N ASP A 87 1.48 8.00 -13.72
CA ASP A 87 1.37 6.79 -14.56
C ASP A 87 2.74 6.14 -14.79
N HIS A 88 3.80 6.94 -14.93
CA HIS A 88 5.18 6.44 -14.98
C HIS A 88 5.62 5.78 -13.68
N TYR A 89 5.23 6.33 -12.54
CA TYR A 89 5.49 5.69 -11.26
C TYR A 89 4.77 4.35 -11.15
N LYS A 90 3.50 4.26 -11.59
CA LYS A 90 2.76 3.00 -11.64
C LYS A 90 3.44 1.98 -12.55
N LEU A 91 3.93 2.43 -13.71
CA LEU A 91 4.68 1.62 -14.67
C LEU A 91 5.92 1.00 -14.00
N LEU A 92 6.73 1.84 -13.34
CA LEU A 92 7.99 1.40 -12.70
C LEU A 92 7.79 0.55 -11.43
N GLU A 93 6.61 0.57 -10.82
CA GLU A 93 6.28 -0.21 -9.62
C GLU A 93 5.35 -1.40 -9.91
N HIS A 94 5.07 -1.68 -11.19
CA HIS A 94 4.15 -2.75 -11.63
C HIS A 94 2.74 -2.61 -11.04
N LEU A 95 2.25 -1.37 -10.98
CA LEU A 95 0.91 -1.06 -10.52
C LEU A 95 -0.06 -0.91 -11.71
N PRO A 96 -1.35 -1.24 -11.53
CA PRO A 96 -2.38 -1.02 -12.54
C PRO A 96 -2.42 0.44 -13.01
N GLN A 97 -2.40 0.67 -14.32
CA GLN A 97 -2.56 2.02 -14.89
C GLN A 97 -3.96 2.58 -14.63
N GLU A 98 -4.98 1.71 -14.75
CA GLU A 98 -6.37 1.98 -14.43
C GLU A 98 -6.72 1.43 -13.05
N GLU A 99 -7.46 2.21 -12.26
CA GLU A 99 -7.90 1.80 -10.94
C GLU A 99 -8.74 0.52 -10.99
N ASP A 100 -8.44 -0.43 -10.09
CA ASP A 100 -9.16 -1.70 -9.94
C ASP A 100 -9.15 -2.61 -11.19
N ASN A 101 -8.23 -2.39 -12.13
CA ASN A 101 -8.05 -3.19 -13.34
C ASN A 101 -6.63 -3.79 -13.41
N GLU A 102 -6.41 -4.98 -12.83
CA GLU A 102 -5.10 -5.65 -12.85
C GLU A 102 -4.57 -5.95 -14.26
N ASN A 103 -5.45 -6.06 -15.26
CA ASN A 103 -5.03 -6.26 -16.66
C ASN A 103 -4.39 -5.01 -17.29
N SER A 104 -4.46 -3.86 -16.60
CA SER A 104 -3.79 -2.63 -17.01
C SER A 104 -2.36 -2.52 -16.48
N ILE A 105 -1.82 -3.54 -15.82
CA ILE A 105 -0.40 -3.59 -15.44
C ILE A 105 0.45 -3.78 -16.71
N ILE A 106 1.43 -2.90 -16.90
CA ILE A 106 2.38 -2.98 -18.00
C ILE A 106 3.63 -3.70 -17.48
N ASP A 107 4.02 -4.79 -18.15
CA ASP A 107 5.20 -5.56 -17.80
C ASP A 107 6.47 -4.87 -18.33
N VAL A 108 7.42 -4.59 -17.44
CA VAL A 108 8.68 -3.92 -17.75
C VAL A 108 9.79 -4.47 -16.87
N ALA A 109 11.03 -4.45 -17.35
CA ALA A 109 12.18 -4.67 -16.47
C ALA A 109 12.66 -3.32 -15.93
N VAL A 110 12.67 -3.17 -14.60
CA VAL A 110 13.03 -1.90 -13.94
C VAL A 110 14.39 -2.03 -13.27
N PHE A 111 15.31 -1.14 -13.66
CA PHE A 111 16.65 -1.01 -13.08
C PHE A 111 16.76 0.38 -12.45
N LYS A 112 16.99 0.44 -11.15
CA LYS A 112 17.13 1.71 -10.41
C LYS A 112 18.61 1.95 -10.13
N GLN A 113 19.12 3.09 -10.58
CA GLN A 113 20.49 3.47 -10.27
C GLN A 113 20.62 3.83 -8.78
N PRO A 114 21.75 3.49 -8.14
CA PRO A 114 22.02 3.89 -6.78
C PRO A 114 22.19 5.41 -6.67
N SER A 115 22.22 5.93 -5.44
CA SER A 115 22.49 7.35 -5.24
C SER A 115 23.88 7.72 -5.75
N GLY A 116 24.00 8.87 -6.39
CA GLY A 116 25.29 9.46 -6.78
C GLY A 116 26.21 9.82 -5.61
N LEU A 117 25.73 9.75 -4.36
CA LEU A 117 26.51 9.95 -3.14
C LEU A 117 26.75 8.64 -2.35
N SER A 118 26.31 7.49 -2.86
CA SER A 118 26.58 6.20 -2.21
C SER A 118 27.89 5.58 -2.69
N LEU A 119 28.36 4.55 -1.97
CA LEU A 119 29.59 3.83 -2.35
C LEU A 119 29.41 3.02 -3.64
N GLU A 120 28.17 2.70 -3.97
CA GLU A 120 27.74 1.94 -5.14
C GLU A 120 27.45 2.85 -6.34
N ALA A 121 27.69 4.16 -6.24
CA ALA A 121 27.39 5.12 -7.30
C ALA A 121 28.02 4.70 -8.64
N GLU A 122 27.19 4.61 -9.68
CA GLU A 122 27.61 4.22 -11.02
C GLU A 122 28.15 5.42 -11.81
N ASN A 123 28.97 5.16 -12.83
CA ASN A 123 29.41 6.14 -13.83
C ASN A 123 30.19 7.38 -13.28
N ILE A 124 30.63 7.36 -12.02
CA ILE A 124 31.37 8.47 -11.38
C ILE A 124 32.66 8.81 -12.13
N GLU A 125 33.33 7.81 -12.71
CA GLU A 125 34.57 7.97 -13.48
C GLU A 125 34.43 8.86 -14.72
N ASN A 126 33.22 8.96 -15.29
CA ASN A 126 32.93 9.79 -16.46
C ASN A 126 32.44 11.20 -16.08
N LEU A 127 32.36 11.50 -14.78
CA LEU A 127 31.92 12.79 -14.27
C LEU A 127 33.11 13.63 -13.77
N ARG A 128 32.90 14.94 -13.68
CA ARG A 128 33.88 15.83 -13.02
C ARG A 128 34.00 15.46 -11.53
N PRO A 129 35.16 15.70 -10.89
CA PRO A 129 35.32 15.50 -9.46
C PRO A 129 34.24 16.23 -8.65
N ASN A 130 33.73 15.58 -7.60
CA ASN A 130 32.69 16.10 -6.69
C ASN A 130 31.36 16.50 -7.37
N TYR A 131 31.01 15.90 -8.51
CA TYR A 131 29.84 16.31 -9.29
C TYR A 131 28.54 16.34 -8.47
N TYR A 132 28.23 15.26 -7.73
CA TYR A 132 26.98 15.15 -6.99
C TYR A 132 26.97 15.99 -5.72
N GLU A 133 28.11 16.14 -5.03
CA GLU A 133 28.28 17.03 -3.89
C GLU A 133 28.05 18.48 -4.31
N ASP A 134 28.61 18.88 -5.45
CA ASP A 134 28.41 20.21 -6.01
C ASP A 134 26.98 20.42 -6.52
N LEU A 135 26.37 19.40 -7.12
CA LEU A 135 24.99 19.44 -7.58
C LEU A 135 24.01 19.64 -6.41
N ALA A 136 24.30 19.04 -5.25
CA ALA A 136 23.46 19.16 -4.05
C ALA A 136 23.55 20.54 -3.36
N LYS A 137 24.67 21.26 -3.52
CA LYS A 137 24.89 22.55 -2.83
C LYS A 137 23.82 23.58 -3.18
N GLY A 138 23.17 24.12 -2.14
CA GLY A 138 22.13 25.16 -2.27
C GLY A 138 20.80 24.68 -2.86
N LYS A 139 20.63 23.36 -3.08
CA LYS A 139 19.38 22.80 -3.60
C LYS A 139 18.43 22.41 -2.47
N LYS A 140 17.13 22.43 -2.77
CA LYS A 140 16.09 21.94 -1.85
C LYS A 140 16.18 20.42 -1.74
N ARG A 141 15.74 19.87 -0.60
CA ARG A 141 15.77 18.43 -0.33
C ARG A 141 15.11 17.62 -1.44
N ASP A 142 13.93 18.03 -1.92
CA ASP A 142 13.20 17.34 -2.99
C ASP A 142 14.00 17.25 -4.31
N PHE A 143 14.81 18.27 -4.63
CA PHE A 143 15.69 18.24 -5.80
C PHE A 143 16.81 17.23 -5.60
N ILE A 144 17.43 17.22 -4.41
CA ILE A 144 18.52 16.31 -4.06
C ILE A 144 18.01 14.85 -4.07
N ASP A 145 16.83 14.62 -3.49
CA ASP A 145 16.22 13.29 -3.45
C ASP A 145 16.03 12.71 -4.85
N VAL A 146 15.53 13.49 -5.81
CA VAL A 146 15.32 13.03 -7.19
C VAL A 146 16.62 12.91 -7.97
N TYR A 147 17.38 14.01 -8.09
CA TYR A 147 18.48 14.10 -9.05
C TYR A 147 19.83 13.64 -8.51
N VAL A 148 19.94 13.37 -7.20
CA VAL A 148 21.17 12.87 -6.57
C VAL A 148 20.95 11.50 -5.95
N HIS A 149 19.81 11.29 -5.28
CA HIS A 149 19.51 10.02 -4.62
C HIS A 149 18.69 9.04 -5.46
N GLY A 150 18.19 9.44 -6.64
CA GLY A 150 17.39 8.55 -7.49
C GLY A 150 16.04 8.17 -6.86
N LEU A 151 15.52 9.00 -5.96
CA LEU A 151 14.24 8.78 -5.28
C LEU A 151 13.09 9.40 -6.08
N TYR A 152 11.90 8.80 -5.99
CA TYR A 152 10.70 9.36 -6.62
C TYR A 152 10.38 10.76 -6.12
N ALA A 153 9.88 11.61 -7.02
CA ALA A 153 9.45 12.96 -6.67
C ALA A 153 8.14 12.93 -5.85
N LYS A 154 7.94 13.93 -5.00
CA LYS A 154 6.74 14.06 -4.17
C LYS A 154 5.50 14.37 -5.01
N SER A 155 4.36 13.84 -4.59
CA SER A 155 3.10 14.09 -5.30
C SER A 155 2.67 15.57 -5.30
N MET A 156 2.22 16.04 -6.45
CA MET A 156 1.62 17.36 -6.67
C MET A 156 0.14 17.40 -6.28
N SER A 157 -0.51 16.23 -6.16
CA SER A 157 -1.93 16.09 -5.81
C SER A 157 -2.24 16.40 -4.34
N GLY A 158 -1.22 16.52 -3.49
CA GLY A 158 -1.36 16.82 -2.07
C GLY A 158 -0.17 16.34 -1.27
N LYS A 159 -0.20 16.58 0.05
CA LYS A 159 0.83 16.08 0.96
C LYS A 159 0.30 14.84 1.69
N PRO A 160 0.91 13.65 1.53
CA PRO A 160 0.52 12.47 2.30
C PRO A 160 0.59 12.75 3.80
N VAL A 161 -0.38 12.24 4.56
CA VAL A 161 -0.47 12.48 6.00
C VAL A 161 0.76 11.92 6.73
N TYR A 162 1.22 10.74 6.31
CA TYR A 162 2.35 10.02 6.91
C TYR A 162 3.65 10.12 6.09
N GLU A 163 3.78 11.15 5.25
CA GLU A 163 4.91 11.35 4.32
C GLU A 163 6.28 11.17 4.99
N THR A 164 6.46 11.70 6.20
CA THR A 164 7.76 11.72 6.89
C THR A 164 8.00 10.51 7.80
N SER A 165 7.00 9.66 8.03
CA SER A 165 7.03 8.64 9.06
C SER A 165 6.83 7.22 8.51
N PHE A 166 5.98 7.06 7.49
CA PHE A 166 5.72 5.76 6.91
C PHE A 166 6.85 5.32 5.98
N GLN A 167 7.62 4.32 6.44
CA GLN A 167 8.75 3.74 5.70
C GLN A 167 8.30 2.43 5.03
N TYR A 168 7.84 2.52 3.77
CA TYR A 168 7.25 1.41 3.02
C TYR A 168 8.10 0.13 3.06
N ASP A 169 9.39 0.20 2.67
CA ASP A 169 10.26 -0.98 2.55
C ASP A 169 10.53 -1.68 3.89
N ARG A 170 10.57 -0.90 4.99
CA ARG A 170 10.81 -1.47 6.31
C ARG A 170 9.56 -2.09 6.90
N ARG A 171 8.39 -1.47 6.67
CA ARG A 171 7.13 -1.79 7.35
C ARG A 171 6.26 -2.79 6.59
N THR A 172 6.47 -3.00 5.30
CA THR A 172 5.71 -3.98 4.52
C THR A 172 6.42 -5.33 4.45
N LYS A 173 5.68 -6.41 4.63
CA LYS A 173 6.20 -7.79 4.64
C LYS A 173 5.23 -8.71 3.88
N LYS A 174 5.74 -9.81 3.34
CA LYS A 174 4.89 -10.91 2.82
C LYS A 174 4.60 -11.92 3.91
N ASP A 175 3.40 -12.48 3.87
CA ASP A 175 3.00 -13.65 4.68
C ASP A 175 3.20 -13.44 6.20
N LEU A 176 2.70 -12.32 6.74
CA LEU A 176 2.78 -12.10 8.18
C LEU A 176 1.98 -13.18 8.92
N ARG A 177 2.64 -13.81 9.90
CA ARG A 177 2.05 -14.92 10.64
C ARG A 177 0.87 -14.47 11.49
N ILE A 178 -0.25 -15.16 11.32
CA ILE A 178 -1.43 -15.05 12.16
C ILE A 178 -1.29 -16.02 13.33
N ASP A 179 -1.43 -15.54 14.56
CA ASP A 179 -1.44 -16.40 15.75
C ASP A 179 -2.88 -16.75 16.15
N PRO A 180 -3.29 -18.03 16.09
CA PRO A 180 -4.66 -18.43 16.43
C PRO A 180 -5.02 -18.27 17.91
N LYS A 181 -4.04 -18.05 18.80
CA LYS A 181 -4.23 -17.90 20.24
C LYS A 181 -4.39 -16.44 20.68
N LEU A 182 -4.01 -15.49 19.83
CA LEU A 182 -4.12 -14.07 20.12
C LEU A 182 -5.47 -13.51 19.63
N PRO A 183 -6.09 -12.57 20.35
CA PRO A 183 -7.26 -11.88 19.84
C PRO A 183 -6.89 -11.08 18.58
N VAL A 184 -7.87 -10.88 17.70
CA VAL A 184 -7.73 -10.05 16.50
C VAL A 184 -8.49 -8.76 16.74
N ILE A 185 -7.76 -7.66 16.79
CA ILE A 185 -8.33 -6.31 16.85
C ILE A 185 -8.73 -5.95 15.43
N ILE A 186 -9.95 -5.44 15.25
CA ILE A 186 -10.49 -5.05 13.96
C ILE A 186 -10.86 -3.58 14.07
N GLY A 187 -10.02 -2.72 13.52
CA GLY A 187 -10.37 -1.30 13.36
C GLY A 187 -11.47 -1.16 12.32
N VAL A 188 -12.45 -0.29 12.58
CA VAL A 188 -13.66 -0.14 11.75
C VAL A 188 -13.90 1.34 11.45
N ASP A 189 -13.96 1.68 10.15
CA ASP A 189 -14.65 2.87 9.66
C ASP A 189 -15.98 2.45 9.03
N GLY A 190 -17.06 3.14 9.40
CA GLY A 190 -18.42 2.68 9.19
C GLY A 190 -19.28 3.78 8.61
N ALA A 191 -19.82 3.55 7.42
CA ALA A 191 -20.75 4.43 6.71
C ALA A 191 -21.28 3.66 5.48
N ARG A 192 -21.54 4.36 4.36
CA ARG A 192 -21.81 3.76 3.05
C ARG A 192 -20.57 3.12 2.40
N ASN A 193 -19.37 3.47 2.85
CA ASN A 193 -18.11 2.88 2.38
C ASN A 193 -17.37 2.25 3.56
N PRO A 194 -17.89 1.14 4.12
CA PRO A 194 -17.30 0.53 5.30
C PRO A 194 -15.92 -0.04 5.01
N ALA A 195 -15.01 0.10 5.97
CA ALA A 195 -13.68 -0.46 5.90
C ALA A 195 -13.25 -1.08 7.23
N MET A 196 -12.43 -2.13 7.15
CA MET A 196 -11.88 -2.82 8.31
C MET A 196 -10.42 -3.19 8.10
N VAL A 197 -9.61 -3.04 9.15
CA VAL A 197 -8.22 -3.51 9.19
C VAL A 197 -8.06 -4.48 10.36
N PHE A 198 -7.62 -5.71 10.05
CA PHE A 198 -7.45 -6.81 10.99
C PHE A 198 -6.01 -6.82 11.49
N MET A 199 -5.82 -6.78 12.82
CA MET A 199 -4.49 -6.65 13.41
C MET A 199 -4.31 -7.48 14.69
N GLN A 200 -3.07 -7.88 14.96
CA GLN A 200 -2.66 -8.57 16.19
C GLN A 200 -1.45 -7.88 16.81
N VAL A 201 -1.49 -7.72 18.12
CA VAL A 201 -0.29 -7.40 18.91
C VAL A 201 0.41 -8.71 19.21
N GLY A 202 1.58 -8.93 18.60
CA GLY A 202 2.37 -10.14 18.80
C GLY A 202 2.91 -10.27 20.22
N HIS A 203 3.41 -11.46 20.56
CA HIS A 203 4.08 -11.70 21.85
C HIS A 203 5.36 -10.86 22.02
N ASP A 204 5.95 -10.41 20.92
CA ASP A 204 7.07 -9.48 20.85
C ASP A 204 6.66 -8.00 21.01
N GLY A 205 5.36 -7.73 21.19
CA GLY A 205 4.80 -6.39 21.30
C GLY A 205 4.61 -5.66 19.98
N LYS A 206 5.05 -6.23 18.85
CA LYS A 206 4.89 -5.62 17.53
C LYS A 206 3.42 -5.72 17.08
N LEU A 207 2.91 -4.65 16.49
CA LEU A 207 1.55 -4.60 15.94
C LEU A 207 1.58 -4.98 14.46
N ARG A 208 0.90 -6.06 14.10
CA ARG A 208 0.86 -6.59 12.74
C ARG A 208 -0.51 -6.35 12.12
N LYS A 209 -0.54 -5.69 10.96
CA LYS A 209 -1.75 -5.53 10.13
C LYS A 209 -1.76 -6.68 9.13
N LEU A 210 -2.76 -7.53 9.27
CA LEU A 210 -2.76 -8.86 8.66
C LEU A 210 -3.63 -8.90 7.41
N ARG A 211 -4.84 -8.33 7.48
CA ARG A 211 -5.79 -8.29 6.36
C ARG A 211 -6.56 -6.98 6.40
N GLU A 212 -7.20 -6.65 5.29
CA GLU A 212 -8.14 -5.55 5.19
C GLU A 212 -9.42 -5.97 4.47
N ALA A 213 -10.51 -5.25 4.70
CA ALA A 213 -11.75 -5.38 3.96
C ALA A 213 -12.28 -3.98 3.65
N CYS A 214 -12.56 -3.71 2.38
CA CYS A 214 -13.14 -2.44 1.93
C CYS A 214 -14.42 -2.71 1.15
N GLY A 215 -15.46 -1.94 1.46
CA GLY A 215 -16.74 -1.93 0.74
C GLY A 215 -17.01 -0.52 0.25
N PHE A 216 -17.53 -0.41 -0.97
CA PHE A 216 -17.91 0.86 -1.59
C PHE A 216 -19.38 0.79 -1.96
N ASP A 217 -20.11 1.85 -1.64
CA ASP A 217 -21.55 1.99 -1.87
C ASP A 217 -22.37 0.78 -1.36
N MET A 218 -22.09 0.35 -0.13
CA MET A 218 -22.82 -0.76 0.50
C MET A 218 -23.03 -0.56 2.00
N GLY A 219 -24.17 -1.07 2.49
CA GLY A 219 -24.49 -1.07 3.92
C GLY A 219 -23.66 -2.08 4.72
N MET A 220 -23.52 -1.83 6.03
CA MET A 220 -22.72 -2.65 6.95
C MET A 220 -23.12 -4.14 6.96
N ARG A 221 -24.42 -4.47 6.88
CA ARG A 221 -24.88 -5.87 6.83
C ARG A 221 -24.31 -6.62 5.62
N THR A 222 -24.42 -6.02 4.44
CA THR A 222 -23.91 -6.58 3.18
C THR A 222 -22.40 -6.68 3.20
N PHE A 223 -21.72 -5.63 3.69
CA PHE A 223 -20.28 -5.62 3.86
C PHE A 223 -19.78 -6.74 4.77
N ILE A 224 -20.44 -6.96 5.91
CA ILE A 224 -20.11 -8.06 6.82
C ILE A 224 -20.19 -9.40 6.07
N GLN A 225 -21.29 -9.66 5.36
CA GLN A 225 -21.52 -10.95 4.70
C GLN A 225 -20.59 -11.18 3.49
N GLN A 226 -20.34 -10.16 2.68
CA GLN A 226 -19.64 -10.29 1.41
C GLN A 226 -18.12 -10.07 1.52
N LYS A 227 -17.66 -9.31 2.52
CA LYS A 227 -16.24 -8.92 2.64
C LYS A 227 -15.62 -9.41 3.95
N CYS A 228 -16.27 -9.15 5.09
CA CYS A 228 -15.70 -9.47 6.40
C CYS A 228 -15.74 -10.97 6.74
N ASP A 229 -16.89 -11.62 6.58
CA ASP A 229 -17.09 -13.03 6.91
C ASP A 229 -16.15 -13.98 6.13
N PRO A 230 -15.90 -13.79 4.82
CA PRO A 230 -14.90 -14.57 4.09
C PRO A 230 -13.51 -14.50 4.73
N ILE A 231 -13.05 -13.30 5.12
CA ILE A 231 -11.75 -13.12 5.78
C ILE A 231 -11.74 -13.79 7.15
N VAL A 232 -12.77 -13.56 7.96
CA VAL A 232 -12.89 -14.15 9.30
C VAL A 232 -12.89 -15.68 9.23
N ASN A 233 -13.67 -16.27 8.34
CA ASN A 233 -13.80 -17.72 8.23
C ASN A 233 -12.54 -18.40 7.70
N THR A 234 -11.79 -17.70 6.84
CA THR A 234 -10.55 -18.22 6.24
C THR A 234 -9.36 -18.07 7.20
N TRP A 235 -9.19 -16.90 7.80
CA TRP A 235 -7.95 -16.53 8.50
C TRP A 235 -8.08 -16.47 10.02
N PHE A 236 -9.26 -16.14 10.55
CA PHE A 236 -9.45 -15.78 11.96
C PHE A 236 -10.52 -16.61 12.67
N ARG A 237 -10.83 -17.80 12.15
CA ARG A 237 -11.96 -18.64 12.61
C ARG A 237 -11.92 -18.96 14.11
N ASN A 238 -10.72 -19.17 14.63
CA ASN A 238 -10.49 -19.58 16.01
C ASN A 238 -10.18 -18.41 16.95
N ASN A 239 -9.92 -17.23 16.39
CA ASN A 239 -9.52 -16.05 17.14
C ASN A 239 -10.74 -15.34 17.76
N PRO A 240 -10.63 -14.86 19.00
CA PRO A 240 -11.55 -13.86 19.53
C PRO A 240 -11.42 -12.56 18.74
N LEU A 241 -12.55 -12.00 18.28
CA LEU A 241 -12.57 -10.77 17.49
C LEU A 241 -12.94 -9.56 18.34
N VAL A 242 -12.18 -8.49 18.24
CA VAL A 242 -12.42 -7.22 18.97
C VAL A 242 -12.61 -6.10 17.97
N PHE A 243 -13.87 -5.77 17.66
CA PHE A 243 -14.21 -4.69 16.75
C PHE A 243 -14.14 -3.33 17.47
N VAL A 244 -13.43 -2.38 16.88
CA VAL A 244 -13.18 -1.05 17.43
C VAL A 244 -13.51 0.02 16.39
N GLY A 245 -14.31 1.01 16.73
CA GLY A 245 -14.63 2.10 15.81
C GLY A 245 -15.12 3.36 16.52
N ASP A 246 -15.73 4.26 15.75
CA ASP A 246 -16.09 5.60 16.21
C ASP A 246 -16.98 5.58 17.48
N PRO A 247 -16.58 6.27 18.57
CA PRO A 247 -17.38 6.36 19.79
C PRO A 247 -18.78 6.94 19.61
N SER A 248 -19.03 7.75 18.59
CA SER A 248 -20.34 8.33 18.30
C SER A 248 -21.39 7.29 17.92
N TRP A 249 -20.98 6.09 17.46
CA TRP A 249 -21.90 5.00 17.13
C TRP A 249 -22.54 4.35 18.37
N THR A 250 -22.08 4.69 19.58
CA THR A 250 -22.73 4.25 20.83
C THR A 250 -23.97 5.06 21.19
N ARG A 251 -24.11 6.29 20.66
CA ARG A 251 -25.03 7.32 21.17
C ARG A 251 -26.25 7.64 20.29
N ARG A 252 -26.57 6.83 19.27
CA ARG A 252 -27.78 7.07 18.45
C ARG A 252 -28.98 6.29 19.00
N GLY A 253 -29.99 7.04 19.46
CA GLY A 253 -31.27 6.55 19.97
C GLY A 253 -32.20 5.97 18.90
N ASP A 254 -33.30 5.40 19.36
CA ASP A 254 -34.22 4.44 18.71
C ASP A 254 -34.91 4.84 17.38
N GLY A 255 -34.42 5.84 16.65
CA GLY A 255 -35.03 6.35 15.41
C GLY A 255 -34.32 6.01 14.10
N ASP A 256 -33.13 5.39 14.13
CA ASP A 256 -32.37 5.07 12.91
C ASP A 256 -31.83 3.63 13.01
N ASP A 257 -32.40 2.73 12.21
CA ASP A 257 -32.41 1.29 12.49
C ASP A 257 -31.06 0.57 12.26
N ASN A 258 -29.99 1.28 11.85
CA ASN A 258 -28.72 0.69 11.38
C ASN A 258 -27.44 1.37 11.92
N SER A 259 -27.21 1.42 13.24
CA SER A 259 -25.88 1.80 13.74
C SER A 259 -24.85 0.68 13.47
N THR A 260 -23.67 1.03 12.97
CA THR A 260 -22.56 0.08 12.69
C THR A 260 -22.31 -0.89 13.86
N PHE A 261 -22.33 -0.38 15.10
CA PHE A 261 -22.16 -1.21 16.30
C PHE A 261 -23.33 -2.15 16.56
N LYS A 262 -24.58 -1.77 16.27
CA LYS A 262 -25.73 -2.66 16.40
C LYS A 262 -25.58 -3.85 15.45
N GLU A 263 -25.21 -3.61 14.19
CA GLU A 263 -24.99 -4.67 13.21
C GLU A 263 -23.84 -5.61 13.61
N LEU A 264 -22.70 -5.05 14.03
CA LEU A 264 -21.56 -5.85 14.51
C LEU A 264 -21.91 -6.66 15.76
N LYS A 265 -22.57 -6.06 16.75
CA LYS A 265 -23.01 -6.76 17.96
C LYS A 265 -23.98 -7.90 17.60
N ASN A 266 -24.98 -7.62 16.78
CA ASN A 266 -25.95 -8.62 16.37
C ASN A 266 -25.27 -9.80 15.64
N HIS A 267 -24.37 -9.53 14.70
CA HIS A 267 -23.76 -10.58 13.88
C HIS A 267 -22.64 -11.36 14.59
N TYR A 268 -21.73 -10.67 15.29
CA TYR A 268 -20.53 -11.28 15.84
C TYR A 268 -20.61 -11.60 17.33
N VAL A 269 -21.53 -10.98 18.08
CA VAL A 269 -21.66 -11.20 19.53
C VAL A 269 -22.94 -11.99 19.82
N THR A 270 -24.10 -11.50 19.37
CA THR A 270 -25.40 -12.11 19.66
C THR A 270 -25.60 -13.42 18.91
N LYS A 271 -25.37 -13.46 17.58
CA LYS A 271 -25.49 -14.71 16.80
C LYS A 271 -24.37 -15.72 17.08
N ARG A 272 -23.23 -15.27 17.61
CA ARG A 272 -22.07 -16.11 17.94
C ARG A 272 -21.78 -16.09 19.44
N GLN A 273 -22.81 -16.30 20.27
CA GLN A 273 -22.63 -16.33 21.72
C GLN A 273 -21.55 -17.36 22.12
N GLY A 274 -20.74 -17.00 23.12
CA GLY A 274 -19.61 -17.83 23.57
C GLY A 274 -18.34 -17.74 22.71
N SER A 275 -18.35 -17.03 21.57
CA SER A 275 -17.16 -16.86 20.70
C SER A 275 -16.01 -16.08 21.33
N GLY A 276 -16.30 -15.28 22.36
CA GLY A 276 -15.36 -14.32 22.95
C GLY A 276 -15.34 -12.96 22.25
N ASN A 277 -16.11 -12.78 21.16
CA ASN A 277 -16.10 -11.56 20.38
C ASN A 277 -16.64 -10.35 21.15
N LYS A 278 -16.09 -9.18 20.87
CA LYS A 278 -16.44 -7.91 21.50
C LYS A 278 -16.55 -6.79 20.47
N VAL A 279 -17.42 -5.82 20.75
CA VAL A 279 -17.48 -4.53 20.07
C VAL A 279 -17.17 -3.45 21.10
N ARG A 280 -16.28 -2.52 20.76
CA ARG A 280 -15.78 -1.44 21.62
C ARG A 280 -15.78 -0.12 20.87
N ALA A 281 -16.10 0.95 21.59
CA ALA A 281 -15.83 2.30 21.13
C ALA A 281 -14.34 2.61 21.32
N ALA A 282 -13.73 3.31 20.37
CA ALA A 282 -12.44 3.94 20.61
C ALA A 282 -12.59 5.10 21.61
N ARG A 283 -11.53 5.43 22.36
CA ARG A 283 -11.56 6.56 23.33
C ARG A 283 -11.91 7.93 22.74
N THR A 284 -11.64 8.17 21.47
CA THR A 284 -11.90 9.46 20.80
C THR A 284 -12.11 9.26 19.30
N ASN A 285 -12.89 10.14 18.66
CA ASN A 285 -13.00 10.27 17.20
C ASN A 285 -12.21 11.47 16.64
N ASP A 286 -11.52 12.23 17.50
CA ASP A 286 -10.70 13.36 17.08
C ASP A 286 -9.64 12.95 16.03
N PRO A 287 -9.67 13.53 14.80
CA PRO A 287 -8.76 13.15 13.73
C PRO A 287 -7.28 13.30 14.09
N ILE A 288 -6.91 14.35 14.83
CA ILE A 288 -5.51 14.61 15.21
C ILE A 288 -5.01 13.48 16.13
N SER A 289 -5.80 13.13 17.15
CA SER A 289 -5.50 12.04 18.07
C SER A 289 -5.39 10.68 17.35
N ARG A 290 -6.25 10.43 16.36
CA ARG A 290 -6.26 9.21 15.55
C ARG A 290 -5.03 9.12 14.64
N ILE A 291 -4.69 10.22 13.95
CA ILE A 291 -3.50 10.30 13.10
C ILE A 291 -2.24 10.08 13.93
N ASN A 292 -2.09 10.78 15.06
CA ASN A 292 -0.93 10.68 15.94
C ASN A 292 -0.73 9.27 16.52
N ALA A 293 -1.82 8.54 16.81
CA ALA A 293 -1.73 7.18 17.31
C ALA A 293 -1.06 6.20 16.33
N LEU A 294 -1.16 6.48 15.03
CA LEU A 294 -0.44 5.71 14.01
C LEU A 294 0.94 6.30 13.70
N ASP A 295 1.02 7.63 13.68
CA ASP A 295 2.24 8.35 13.30
C ASP A 295 3.39 8.21 14.32
N GLU A 296 3.09 8.21 15.62
CA GLU A 296 4.10 8.08 16.67
C GLU A 296 4.87 6.73 16.57
N PRO A 297 4.21 5.56 16.49
CA PRO A 297 4.88 4.29 16.21
C PRO A 297 5.61 4.23 14.86
N PHE A 298 5.24 5.08 13.90
CA PHE A 298 5.96 5.18 12.62
C PHE A 298 7.29 5.92 12.73
N ARG A 299 7.40 6.89 13.62
CA ARG A 299 8.64 7.63 13.88
C ARG A 299 9.62 6.85 14.75
N ASN A 300 9.12 5.92 15.56
CA ASN A 300 9.93 5.15 16.50
C ASN A 300 10.31 3.78 15.93
N LEU A 301 11.54 3.35 16.23
CA LEU A 301 11.99 1.98 16.03
C LEU A 301 11.85 1.20 17.34
N TRP A 302 11.65 -0.11 17.19
CA TRP A 302 11.66 -1.04 18.30
C TRP A 302 13.11 -1.23 18.82
N PRO A 303 13.34 -1.73 20.05
CA PRO A 303 14.70 -1.85 20.61
C PRO A 303 15.68 -2.69 19.76
N ASP A 304 15.17 -3.58 18.92
CA ASP A 304 15.95 -4.40 17.97
C ASP A 304 16.28 -3.65 16.66
N GLY A 305 15.86 -2.38 16.52
CA GLY A 305 16.03 -1.58 15.31
C GLY A 305 14.95 -1.81 14.23
N GLU A 306 14.08 -2.80 14.43
CA GLU A 306 12.99 -3.12 13.51
C GLU A 306 11.76 -2.22 13.75
N PRO A 307 10.84 -2.09 12.80
CA PRO A 307 9.61 -1.34 13.03
C PRO A 307 8.69 -2.03 14.03
N GLY A 308 8.11 -1.26 14.96
CA GLY A 308 7.08 -1.76 15.89
C GLY A 308 5.70 -2.00 15.26
N ILE A 309 5.50 -1.54 14.02
CA ILE A 309 4.29 -1.80 13.23
C ILE A 309 4.69 -2.36 11.87
N GLU A 310 4.09 -3.50 11.51
CA GLU A 310 4.29 -4.22 10.25
C GLU A 310 2.94 -4.38 9.52
N TYR A 311 2.97 -4.29 8.19
CA TYR A 311 1.83 -4.50 7.29
C TYR A 311 2.11 -5.68 6.39
N ASP A 312 1.17 -6.62 6.32
CA ASP A 312 1.14 -7.63 5.28
C ASP A 312 0.85 -6.95 3.94
N LEU A 313 1.54 -7.34 2.86
CA LEU A 313 1.31 -6.82 1.51
C LEU A 313 -0.09 -7.12 0.96
N GLU A 314 -0.84 -8.04 1.59
CA GLU A 314 -2.28 -8.22 1.33
C GLU A 314 -3.13 -7.02 1.79
N CYS A 315 -2.61 -6.11 2.63
CA CYS A 315 -3.28 -4.85 3.02
C CYS A 315 -3.06 -3.74 1.98
N ARG A 316 -3.37 -4.03 0.71
CA ARG A 316 -3.00 -3.19 -0.46
C ARG A 316 -3.52 -1.75 -0.35
N LEU A 317 -4.82 -1.55 -0.13
CA LEU A 317 -5.43 -0.23 -0.06
C LEU A 317 -4.95 0.54 1.17
N CYS A 318 -4.80 -0.10 2.32
CA CYS A 318 -4.27 0.57 3.50
C CYS A 318 -2.84 1.04 3.24
N VAL A 319 -1.98 0.18 2.68
CA VAL A 319 -0.59 0.50 2.38
C VAL A 319 -0.48 1.62 1.34
N GLU A 320 -1.26 1.60 0.27
CA GLU A 320 -1.33 2.70 -0.70
C GLU A 320 -1.84 4.01 -0.08
N GLY A 321 -2.84 3.91 0.79
CA GLY A 321 -3.36 5.01 1.60
C GLY A 321 -2.25 5.68 2.41
N LEU A 322 -1.50 4.89 3.16
CA LEU A 322 -0.39 5.37 4.00
C LEU A 322 0.79 5.90 3.17
N ARG A 323 1.09 5.27 2.03
CA ARG A 323 2.19 5.66 1.14
C ARG A 323 1.95 7.01 0.48
N SER A 324 0.74 7.27 -0.02
CA SER A 324 0.49 8.49 -0.81
C SER A 324 -0.96 8.99 -0.84
N LYS A 325 -1.96 8.10 -0.76
CA LYS A 325 -3.35 8.43 -1.15
C LYS A 325 -4.18 9.06 -0.02
N TYR A 326 -3.83 8.82 1.23
CA TYR A 326 -4.41 9.54 2.38
C TYR A 326 -3.60 10.82 2.62
N ARG A 327 -4.14 11.95 2.15
CA ARG A 327 -3.38 13.19 1.98
C ARG A 327 -4.18 14.44 2.29
N TYR A 328 -3.46 15.50 2.65
CA TYR A 328 -3.96 16.86 2.67
C TYR A 328 -3.91 17.45 1.26
N VAL A 329 -5.06 17.90 0.76
CA VAL A 329 -5.17 18.47 -0.59
C VAL A 329 -4.75 19.94 -0.59
N ARG A 330 -4.06 20.36 -1.66
CA ARG A 330 -3.69 21.76 -1.86
C ARG A 330 -4.93 22.63 -2.11
N ILE A 331 -4.97 23.81 -1.51
CA ILE A 331 -6.04 24.78 -1.73
C ILE A 331 -5.79 25.48 -3.07
N LYS A 332 -6.74 25.35 -4.00
CA LYS A 332 -6.67 26.03 -5.31
C LYS A 332 -6.57 27.54 -5.11
N GLY A 333 -5.59 28.18 -5.75
CA GLY A 333 -5.39 29.64 -5.69
C GLY A 333 -4.58 30.15 -4.49
N ALA A 334 -4.17 29.28 -3.55
CA ALA A 334 -3.30 29.65 -2.45
C ALA A 334 -1.96 28.91 -2.56
N THR A 335 -0.86 29.65 -2.76
CA THR A 335 0.47 29.09 -2.97
C THR A 335 0.91 28.27 -1.75
N GLY A 336 0.94 26.95 -1.90
CA GLY A 336 1.46 26.03 -0.88
C GLY A 336 0.52 25.74 0.30
N ALA A 337 -0.68 26.31 0.34
CA ALA A 337 -1.63 26.05 1.43
C ALA A 337 -2.31 24.69 1.26
N LEU A 338 -2.49 23.97 2.36
CA LEU A 338 -3.15 22.66 2.44
C LEU A 338 -4.47 22.79 3.20
N LYS A 339 -5.43 21.91 2.92
CA LYS A 339 -6.62 21.75 3.77
C LYS A 339 -6.23 21.22 5.15
N ASP A 340 -6.98 21.61 6.18
CA ASP A 340 -6.73 21.19 7.57
C ASP A 340 -7.03 19.72 7.84
N ALA A 341 -7.93 19.12 7.05
CA ALA A 341 -8.30 17.72 7.15
C ALA A 341 -7.87 16.95 5.90
N PRO A 342 -7.47 15.68 6.04
CA PRO A 342 -7.21 14.81 4.90
C PRO A 342 -8.46 14.67 4.02
N GLU A 343 -8.25 14.51 2.72
CA GLU A 343 -9.34 14.29 1.78
C GLU A 343 -10.07 12.96 2.05
N LYS A 344 -11.40 13.01 2.01
CA LYS A 344 -12.23 11.80 1.97
C LYS A 344 -12.22 11.22 0.57
N ASN A 345 -11.63 10.05 0.44
CA ASN A 345 -11.50 9.28 -0.80
C ASN A 345 -11.55 7.77 -0.50
N LYS A 346 -11.38 6.92 -1.52
CA LYS A 346 -11.50 5.47 -1.36
C LYS A 346 -10.50 4.86 -0.36
N TRP A 347 -9.30 5.45 -0.22
CA TRP A 347 -8.28 5.00 0.74
C TRP A 347 -8.48 5.58 2.15
N SER A 348 -9.17 6.72 2.27
CA SER A 348 -9.37 7.37 3.56
C SER A 348 -10.10 6.48 4.57
N HIS A 349 -11.08 5.70 4.12
CA HIS A 349 -11.87 4.82 4.98
C HIS A 349 -11.02 3.74 5.64
N VAL A 350 -10.18 3.05 4.87
CA VAL A 350 -9.34 1.96 5.40
C VAL A 350 -8.24 2.48 6.30
N VAL A 351 -7.66 3.65 5.99
CA VAL A 351 -6.66 4.29 6.85
C VAL A 351 -7.29 4.77 8.15
N GLU A 352 -8.50 5.32 8.13
CA GLU A 352 -9.19 5.70 9.36
C GLU A 352 -9.60 4.51 10.21
N ALA A 353 -10.00 3.39 9.58
CA ALA A 353 -10.23 2.13 10.27
C ALA A 353 -8.93 1.65 10.97
N ASP A 354 -7.79 1.73 10.28
CA ASP A 354 -6.47 1.39 10.85
C ASP A 354 -6.11 2.29 12.04
N GLN A 355 -6.35 3.60 11.93
CA GLN A 355 -6.14 4.55 13.03
C GLN A 355 -6.97 4.18 14.27
N TYR A 356 -8.24 3.83 14.10
CA TYR A 356 -9.09 3.40 15.23
C TYR A 356 -8.58 2.14 15.90
N GLY A 357 -8.21 1.12 15.10
CA GLY A 357 -7.65 -0.11 15.64
C GLY A 357 -6.33 0.11 16.37
N THR A 358 -5.45 0.94 15.81
CA THR A 358 -4.14 1.28 16.41
C THR A 358 -4.30 2.08 17.69
N LEU A 359 -5.18 3.09 17.70
CA LEU A 359 -5.49 3.91 18.86
C LEU A 359 -5.91 3.07 20.06
N PHE A 360 -6.69 2.00 19.82
CA PHE A 360 -7.08 1.06 20.85
C PHE A 360 -5.95 0.09 21.21
N ALA A 361 -5.30 -0.52 20.22
CA ALA A 361 -4.27 -1.55 20.42
C ALA A 361 -3.05 -1.06 21.19
N LEU A 362 -2.59 0.17 20.92
CA LEU A 362 -1.43 0.78 21.55
C LEU A 362 -1.82 1.75 22.67
N GLY A 363 -3.12 1.99 22.86
CA GLY A 363 -3.65 2.75 23.98
C GLY A 363 -3.63 1.94 25.29
N LYS A 364 -3.93 2.62 26.40
CA LYS A 364 -4.07 1.97 27.72
C LYS A 364 -5.32 1.10 27.86
N GLU A 365 -6.14 1.01 26.82
CA GLU A 365 -7.45 0.34 26.82
C GLU A 365 -7.36 -1.14 26.44
N TYR A 366 -6.24 -1.57 25.86
CA TYR A 366 -6.07 -2.94 25.39
C TYR A 366 -5.16 -3.73 26.32
N ASN A 367 -5.75 -4.76 26.95
CA ASN A 367 -5.01 -5.85 27.58
C ASN A 367 -5.38 -7.16 26.88
N PRO A 368 -4.43 -7.89 26.26
CA PRO A 368 -4.70 -9.16 25.58
C PRO A 368 -5.46 -10.18 26.44
N ASP A 369 -5.20 -10.22 27.76
CA ASP A 369 -5.79 -11.20 28.66
C ASP A 369 -7.31 -11.01 28.83
N ASP A 370 -7.83 -9.80 28.61
CA ASP A 370 -9.27 -9.52 28.64
C ASP A 370 -10.02 -10.15 27.46
N TYR A 371 -9.29 -10.59 26.44
CA TYR A 371 -9.82 -11.04 25.16
C TYR A 371 -9.34 -12.43 24.75
N ARG A 372 -8.47 -13.08 25.52
CA ARG A 372 -8.11 -14.48 25.31
C ARG A 372 -9.29 -15.39 25.64
N ARG A 373 -9.49 -16.45 24.84
CA ARG A 373 -10.38 -17.55 25.25
C ARG A 373 -9.74 -18.23 26.45
N THR A 374 -10.37 -18.11 27.62
CA THR A 374 -10.05 -18.99 28.73
C THR A 374 -10.51 -20.38 28.36
N GLU A 375 -9.58 -21.31 28.15
CA GLU A 375 -9.89 -22.74 28.19
C GLU A 375 -10.24 -23.10 29.65
N ARG A 376 -11.43 -22.71 30.12
CA ARG A 376 -12.01 -23.39 31.27
C ARG A 376 -12.53 -24.74 30.79
N ALA A 377 -11.61 -25.70 30.69
CA ALA A 377 -12.00 -27.11 30.75
C ALA A 377 -12.84 -27.25 32.02
N LYS A 378 -14.14 -27.54 31.86
CA LYS A 378 -14.97 -28.04 32.96
C LYS A 378 -14.39 -29.38 33.36
N VAL A 379 -13.41 -29.39 34.26
CA VAL A 379 -13.08 -30.60 35.02
C VAL A 379 -14.29 -30.83 35.92
N GLN A 380 -15.24 -31.63 35.44
CA GLN A 380 -16.19 -32.30 36.31
C GLN A 380 -15.36 -33.16 37.26
N ARG A 381 -15.13 -32.67 38.48
CA ARG A 381 -14.71 -33.54 39.58
C ARG A 381 -15.90 -34.45 39.87
N SER A 382 -15.93 -35.63 39.27
CA SER A 382 -16.68 -36.74 39.83
C SER A 382 -16.01 -37.12 41.14
N ALA A 383 -16.67 -36.88 42.26
CA ALA A 383 -16.31 -37.53 43.51
C ALA A 383 -16.65 -39.03 43.37
N PRO A 384 -15.73 -39.96 43.62
CA PRO A 384 -16.09 -41.36 43.75
C PRO A 384 -16.98 -41.55 44.99
N ALA A 385 -18.00 -42.38 44.85
CA ALA A 385 -18.97 -42.70 45.88
C ALA A 385 -18.31 -43.30 47.13
N ALA A 386 -18.87 -42.99 48.29
CA ALA A 386 -18.49 -43.59 49.56
C ALA A 386 -18.88 -45.08 49.55
N ASP A 387 -17.88 -45.97 49.65
CA ASP A 387 -18.10 -47.39 49.90
C ASP A 387 -18.58 -47.58 51.35
N THR A 388 -19.87 -47.90 51.51
CA THR A 388 -20.39 -48.52 52.72
C THR A 388 -20.11 -50.02 52.65
N TYR A 389 -19.04 -50.47 53.31
CA TYR A 389 -18.87 -51.90 53.64
C TYR A 389 -19.68 -52.23 54.89
N ALA A 390 -20.78 -52.95 54.70
CA ALA A 390 -21.48 -53.70 55.74
C ALA A 390 -20.87 -55.11 55.83
N GLY A 391 -20.94 -55.70 57.05
CA GLY A 391 -20.33 -56.97 57.53
C GLY A 391 -20.21 -58.14 56.55
N TYR A 392 -19.31 -59.10 56.79
CA TYR A 392 -19.13 -59.89 58.00
C TYR A 392 -17.70 -60.43 58.14
#